data_AF-A0A948VWZ3-F1
#
_entry.id   AF-A0A948VWZ3-F1
#
_cell.length_a   1.000
_cell.length_b   1.000
_cell.length_c   1.000
_cell.angle_alpha   90.00
_cell.angle_beta   90.00
_cell.angle_gamma   90.00
#
_symmetry.space_group_name_H-M   'P 1'
#
loop_
_entity.id
_entity.type
_entity.pdbx_description
1 polymer ?
#
loop_
_entity_poly.entity_id
_entity_poly.type
_entity_poly.pdbx_seq_one_letter_code
_entity_poly.pdbx_strand_id
1 'polypeptide(L)' 'WTVLYQDNIAGKLFNQWINEHETGHPAGCAPILVMDVFEHAFITDYGLKRADYIEAFFKNINWGVAESRLK' A
#
# COMPACT_ATOMS: atom_id res chain seq x y z
N TRP A 1 -3.44 0.57 6.90
CA TRP A 1 -2.80 0.34 5.58
C TRP A 1 -1.59 1.23 5.42
N THR A 2 -0.64 0.81 4.58
CA THR A 2 0.36 1.72 4.03
C THR A 2 0.16 1.81 2.52
N VAL A 3 0.13 3.03 1.99
CA VAL A 3 -0.23 3.28 0.59
C VAL A 3 0.78 4.23 -0.05
N LEU A 4 1.30 3.84 -1.21
CA LEU A 4 2.02 4.72 -2.12
C LEU A 4 1.00 5.48 -2.96
N TYR A 5 1.04 6.81 -2.90
CA TYR A 5 0.22 7.72 -3.70
C TYR A 5 1.02 8.41 -4.78
N GLN A 6 0.34 8.80 -5.85
CA GLN A 6 0.76 9.86 -6.76
C GLN A 6 -0.10 11.11 -6.53
N ASP A 7 0.54 12.25 -6.29
CA ASP A 7 -0.10 13.56 -6.38
C ASP A 7 -0.47 13.84 -7.84
N ASN A 8 -1.77 13.97 -8.15
CA ASN A 8 -2.22 14.17 -9.54
C ASN A 8 -1.85 15.54 -10.13
N ILE A 9 -1.43 16.51 -9.29
CA ILE A 9 -1.05 17.86 -9.72
C ILE A 9 0.47 17.93 -9.91
N ALA A 10 1.23 17.48 -8.90
CA ALA A 10 2.69 17.59 -8.92
C ALA A 10 3.39 16.38 -9.58
N GLY A 11 2.66 15.28 -9.81
CA GLY A 11 3.21 14.02 -10.31
C GLY A 11 4.13 13.29 -9.31
N LYS A 12 4.20 13.77 -8.06
CA LYS A 12 5.12 13.24 -7.04
C LYS A 12 4.56 11.98 -6.39
N LEU A 13 5.47 11.04 -6.11
CA LEU A 13 5.16 9.82 -5.35
C LEU A 13 5.50 9.99 -3.87
N PHE A 14 4.61 9.55 -2.99
CA PHE A 14 4.84 9.55 -1.54
C PHE A 14 4.04 8.46 -0.82
N ASN A 15 4.56 8.01 0.33
CA ASN A 15 3.87 7.04 1.17
C ASN A 15 3.01 7.73 2.23
N GLN A 16 1.83 7.19 2.49
CA GLN A 16 0.92 7.66 3.52
C GLN A 16 0.31 6.48 4.28
N TRP A 17 0.22 6.63 5.61
CA TRP A 17 -0.51 5.71 6.45
C TRP A 17 -2.01 6.01 6.40
N ILE A 18 -2.83 4.98 6.23
CA ILE A 18 -4.29 5.07 6.31
C ILE A 18 -4.76 4.28 7.54
N ASN A 19 -5.41 4.97 8.46
CA ASN A 19 -6.04 4.39 9.64
C ASN A 19 -7.40 3.80 9.27
N GLU A 20 -7.72 2.64 9.86
CA GLU A 20 -8.91 1.85 9.51
C GLU A 20 -9.00 1.64 8.00
N HIS A 21 -10.02 2.18 7.33
CA HIS A 21 -10.20 2.03 5.89
C HIS A 21 -10.29 3.36 5.14
N GLU A 22 -10.38 4.48 5.85
CA GLU A 22 -10.80 5.77 5.28
C GLU A 22 -10.04 6.98 5.83
N THR A 23 -9.42 6.86 7.00
CA THR A 23 -8.84 8.01 7.68
C THR A 23 -7.39 8.25 7.23
N GLY A 24 -7.14 9.43 6.65
CA GLY A 24 -5.80 9.86 6.21
C GLY A 24 -5.58 9.85 4.69
N HIS A 25 -6.62 9.58 3.89
CA HIS A 25 -6.54 9.68 2.43
C HIS A 25 -6.31 11.14 1.98
N PRO A 26 -5.25 11.43 1.21
CA PRO A 26 -5.05 12.75 0.64
C PRO A 26 -5.97 12.99 -0.55
N ALA A 27 -6.75 14.07 -0.49
CA ALA A 27 -7.59 14.50 -1.61
C ALA A 27 -6.73 14.84 -2.83
N GLY A 28 -7.21 14.50 -4.03
CA GLY A 28 -6.49 14.79 -5.26
C GLY A 28 -5.27 13.91 -5.52
N CYS A 29 -5.07 12.84 -4.76
CA CYS A 29 -4.01 11.86 -5.00
C CYS A 29 -4.59 10.50 -5.46
N ALA A 30 -3.83 9.76 -6.26
CA ALA A 30 -4.20 8.43 -6.75
C ALA A 30 -3.41 7.34 -6.01
N PRO A 31 -4.06 6.31 -5.42
CA PRO A 31 -3.35 5.15 -4.88
C PRO A 31 -2.66 4.35 -5.99
N ILE A 32 -1.35 4.11 -5.83
CA ILE A 32 -0.53 3.36 -6.78
C ILE A 32 -0.30 1.93 -6.29
N LEU A 33 0.12 1.78 -5.03
CA LEU A 33 0.34 0.50 -4.36
C LEU A 33 -0.23 0.56 -2.95
N VAL A 34 -0.97 -0.47 -2.56
CA VAL A 34 -1.64 -0.56 -1.26
C VAL A 34 -1.19 -1.85 -0.59
N MET A 35 -0.80 -1.74 0.67
CA MET A 35 -0.49 -2.89 1.52
C MET A 35 -1.44 -2.91 2.73
N ASP A 36 -2.17 -4.01 2.88
CA ASP A 36 -2.90 -4.29 4.11
C ASP A 36 -1.90 -4.72 5.20
N VAL A 37 -1.99 -4.09 6.36
CA VAL A 37 -1.15 -4.36 7.53
C VAL A 37 -1.98 -4.71 8.76
N PHE A 38 -3.30 -4.86 8.60
CA PHE A 38 -4.17 -5.44 9.62
C PHE A 38 -3.80 -6.89 9.85
N GLU A 39 -3.93 -7.33 11.09
CA GLU A 39 -3.55 -8.66 11.52
C GLU A 39 -4.27 -9.76 10.73
N HIS A 40 -5.54 -9.54 10.35
CA HIS A 40 -6.30 -10.49 9.53
C HIS A 40 -5.69 -10.76 8.16
N ALA A 41 -4.80 -9.89 7.66
CA ALA A 41 -4.20 -10.04 6.34
C ALA A 41 -3.06 -11.05 6.33
N PHE A 42 -2.48 -11.37 7.50
CA PHE A 42 -1.25 -12.17 7.56
C PHE A 42 -1.15 -13.13 8.74
N ILE A 43 -1.94 -13.00 9.82
CA ILE A 43 -1.79 -13.84 11.01
C ILE A 43 -1.96 -15.32 10.71
N THR A 44 -2.85 -15.71 9.79
CA THR A 44 -3.09 -17.12 9.46
C THR A 44 -1.83 -17.83 8.96
N ASP A 45 -1.04 -17.15 8.11
CA ASP A 45 0.14 -17.75 7.46
C ASP A 45 1.44 -17.44 8.21
N TYR A 46 1.55 -16.26 8.83
CA TYR A 46 2.79 -15.74 9.41
C TYR A 46 2.73 -15.58 10.94
N GLY A 47 1.56 -15.72 11.56
CA GLY A 47 1.37 -15.43 12.99
C GLY A 47 1.83 -14.02 13.34
N LEU A 48 2.67 -13.89 14.37
CA LEU A 48 3.24 -12.59 14.80
C LEU A 48 4.41 -12.12 13.92
N LYS A 49 4.84 -12.89 12.92
CA LYS A 49 6.00 -12.57 12.07
C LYS A 49 5.64 -11.59 10.95
N ARG A 50 5.28 -10.36 11.32
CA ARG A 50 4.92 -9.30 10.35
C ARG A 50 6.05 -9.00 9.35
N ALA A 51 7.32 -9.11 9.75
CA ALA A 51 8.46 -8.88 8.87
C ALA A 51 8.49 -9.85 7.67
N ASP A 52 8.26 -11.14 7.93
CA ASP A 52 8.22 -12.18 6.90
C ASP A 52 7.07 -11.95 5.91
N TYR A 53 5.91 -11.51 6.42
CA TYR A 53 4.77 -11.10 5.58
C TYR A 53 5.12 -9.90 4.69
N ILE A 54 5.80 -8.87 5.23
CA ILE A 54 6.26 -7.72 4.45
C ILE A 54 7.23 -8.16 3.36
N GLU A 55 8.18 -9.05 3.66
CA GLU A 55 9.11 -9.58 2.66
C GLU A 55 8.37 -10.35 1.56
N ALA A 56 7.40 -11.19 1.93
CA ALA A 56 6.56 -11.91 0.98
C ALA A 56 5.72 -10.96 0.12
N PHE A 57 5.17 -9.89 0.70
CA PHE A 57 4.45 -8.85 -0.04
C PHE A 57 5.34 -8.27 -1.14
N PHE A 58 6.55 -7.81 -0.82
CA PHE A 58 7.47 -7.21 -1.81
C PHE A 58 7.89 -8.16 -2.92
N LYS A 59 8.04 -9.47 -2.63
CA LYS A 59 8.33 -10.49 -3.65
C LYS A 59 7.19 -10.73 -4.63
N ASN A 60 5.95 -10.35 -4.27
CA ASN A 60 4.74 -10.67 -5.03
C ASN A 60 4.00 -9.43 -5.57
N ILE A 61 4.62 -8.24 -5.52
CA ILE A 61 4.01 -7.04 -6.12
C ILE A 61 3.89 -7.22 -7.63
N ASN A 62 2.68 -7.03 -8.15
CA ASN A 62 2.45 -6.89 -9.59
C ASN A 62 2.78 -5.45 -10.03
N TRP A 63 4.04 -5.23 -10.40
CA TRP A 63 4.52 -3.91 -10.81
C TRP A 63 3.85 -3.38 -12.08
N GLY A 64 3.49 -4.23 -13.04
CA GLY A 64 2.80 -3.80 -14.25
C GLY A 64 1.43 -3.18 -13.96
N VAL A 65 0.70 -3.73 -12.98
CA VAL A 65 -0.56 -3.14 -12.52
C VAL A 65 -0.32 -1.84 -11.76
N ALA A 66 0.72 -1.77 -10.92
CA ALA A 66 1.07 -0.53 -10.22
C ALA A 66 1.44 0.60 -11.20
N GLU A 67 2.26 0.28 -12.21
CA GLU A 67 2.67 1.21 -13.27
C GLU A 67 1.47 1.68 -14.10
N SER A 68 0.53 0.79 -14.44
CA SER A 68 -0.68 1.15 -15.20
C SER A 68 -1.60 2.15 -14.49
N ARG A 69 -1.41 2.40 -13.19
CA ARG A 69 -2.17 3.37 -12.39
C ARG A 69 -1.53 4.76 -12.38
N LEU A 70 -0.27 4.89 -12.79
CA LEU A 70 0.42 6.17 -12.87
C LEU A 70 -0.23 7.05 -13.96
N LYS A 71 -0.29 8.35 -13.69
CA LYS A 71 -0.77 9.37 -14.61
C LYS A 71 0.35 10.29 -15.08
#